data_AF-A0A813X5L2-F1
#
_entry.id   AF-A0A813X5L2-F1
#
_cell.length_a   1.000
_cell.length_b   1.000
_cell.length_c   1.000
_cell.angle_alpha   90.00
_cell.angle_beta   90.00
_cell.angle_gamma   90.00
#
_symmetry.space_group_name_H-M   'P 1'
#
loop_
_entity.id
_entity.type
_entity.pdbx_description
1 polymer ?
#
loop_
_entity_poly.entity_id
_entity_poly.type
_entity_poly.pdbx_seq_one_letter_code
_entity_poly.pdbx_strand_id
1 'polypeptide(L)'
;MLERITIVKTFILSKLWFITTFIKIKTEKIKEINLMLFRFIWNSKLELIKRETLILPYENGGMNMFHLESRLKTVSLQTYLYIRKNYHRDFYQLSIKWLKFNLRDLGLKNFNLIPYGGDIGIPETYQFIIECQNEFKNYDKKFCSKNYTSKKTYELFRKPYEKKSKREDEYKKINWTDVYNKINDRSLDSNLRVLNYKIFNEALNLNIKLSKKLGEKCVFCETHTETRDHLFLNVYLLKKCLKLL
;
A
#
# COMPACT_ATOMS: atom_id res chain seq x y z
N MET A 1 14.99 6.89 -6.04
CA MET A 1 14.05 5.86 -5.52
C MET A 1 12.61 6.35 -5.61
N LEU A 2 12.25 7.49 -5.00
CA LEU A 2 10.91 8.07 -5.06
C LEU A 2 10.39 8.24 -6.51
N GLU A 3 11.20 8.81 -7.40
CA GLU A 3 10.85 8.97 -8.82
C GLU A 3 10.54 7.64 -9.50
N ARG A 4 11.29 6.58 -9.16
CA ARG A 4 11.07 5.24 -9.73
C ARG A 4 9.79 4.61 -9.21
N ILE A 5 9.46 4.84 -7.94
CA ILE A 5 8.15 4.47 -7.38
C ILE A 5 7.04 5.18 -8.17
N THR A 6 7.20 6.47 -8.46
CA THR A 6 6.25 7.23 -9.29
C THR A 6 6.14 6.62 -10.69
N ILE A 7 7.25 6.37 -11.39
CA ILE A 7 7.28 5.75 -12.73
C ILE A 7 6.57 4.40 -12.74
N VAL A 8 6.84 3.54 -11.75
CA VAL A 8 6.18 2.23 -11.64
C VAL A 8 4.67 2.40 -11.50
N LYS A 9 4.21 3.32 -10.64
CA LYS A 9 2.79 3.57 -10.42
C LYS A 9 2.09 4.12 -11.66
N THR A 10 2.72 5.06 -12.36
CA THR A 10 2.10 5.76 -13.50
C THR A 10 2.06 4.88 -14.74
N PHE A 11 3.12 4.12 -15.04
CA PHE A 11 3.25 3.42 -16.32
C PHE A 11 3.00 1.91 -16.25
N ILE A 12 3.58 1.23 -15.25
CA ILE A 12 3.54 -0.23 -15.20
C ILE A 12 2.22 -0.68 -14.58
N LEU A 13 1.90 -0.12 -13.41
CA LEU A 13 0.74 -0.56 -12.66
C LEU A 13 -0.58 -0.16 -13.26
N SER A 14 -0.67 1.02 -13.89
CA SER A 14 -1.90 1.47 -14.55
C SER A 14 -2.38 0.44 -15.59
N LYS A 15 -1.45 -0.12 -16.36
CA LYS A 15 -1.71 -1.21 -17.31
C LYS A 15 -2.03 -2.53 -16.61
N LEU A 16 -1.28 -2.87 -15.57
CA LEU A 16 -1.49 -4.12 -14.82
C LEU A 16 -2.90 -4.17 -14.20
N TRP A 17 -3.35 -3.07 -13.59
CA TRP A 17 -4.67 -3.00 -12.97
C TRP A 17 -5.78 -3.24 -13.97
N PHE A 18 -5.67 -2.66 -15.17
CA PHE A 18 -6.64 -2.89 -16.23
C PHE A 18 -6.75 -4.38 -16.59
N ILE A 19 -5.62 -5.06 -16.83
CA ILE A 19 -5.61 -6.49 -17.18
C ILE A 19 -6.24 -7.34 -16.05
N THR A 20 -5.93 -6.99 -14.80
CA THR A 20 -6.39 -7.75 -13.62
C THR A 20 -7.90 -7.62 -13.35
N THR A 21 -8.59 -6.69 -14.01
CA THR A 21 -10.07 -6.63 -13.93
C THR A 21 -10.72 -7.82 -14.62
N PHE A 22 -10.06 -8.41 -15.62
CA PHE A 22 -10.61 -9.49 -16.45
C PHE A 22 -10.02 -10.86 -16.12
N ILE A 23 -8.76 -10.91 -15.67
CA ILE A 23 -8.00 -12.17 -15.54
C ILE A 23 -7.34 -12.27 -14.17
N LYS A 24 -7.46 -13.44 -13.52
CA LYS A 24 -6.65 -13.81 -12.35
C LYS A 24 -5.20 -14.02 -12.79
N ILE A 25 -4.28 -13.31 -12.14
CA ILE A 25 -2.84 -13.58 -12.30
C ILE A 25 -2.44 -14.68 -11.33
N LYS A 26 -1.74 -15.71 -11.83
CA LYS A 26 -1.20 -16.79 -10.99
C LYS A 26 -0.22 -16.27 -9.95
N THR A 27 -0.21 -16.88 -8.77
CA THR A 27 0.57 -16.43 -7.62
C THR A 27 2.08 -16.39 -7.91
N GLU A 28 2.59 -17.32 -8.72
CA GLU A 28 4.01 -17.35 -9.13
C GLU A 28 4.38 -16.09 -9.92
N LYS A 29 3.50 -15.68 -10.85
CA LYS A 29 3.68 -14.47 -11.66
C LYS A 29 3.55 -13.20 -10.84
N ILE A 30 2.68 -13.18 -9.83
CA ILE A 30 2.61 -12.05 -8.88
C ILE A 30 3.94 -11.87 -8.15
N LYS A 31 4.55 -12.96 -7.67
CA LYS A 31 5.86 -12.92 -6.99
C LYS A 31 6.97 -12.45 -7.93
N GLU A 32 6.99 -12.93 -9.17
CA GLU A 32 7.95 -12.52 -10.21
C GLU A 32 7.82 -11.02 -10.52
N ILE A 33 6.60 -10.54 -10.78
CA ILE A 33 6.32 -9.11 -11.00
C ILE A 33 6.78 -8.29 -9.80
N ASN A 34 6.42 -8.70 -8.58
CA ASN A 34 6.81 -7.98 -7.37
C ASN A 34 8.34 -7.86 -7.27
N LEU A 35 9.08 -8.94 -7.53
CA LEU A 35 10.54 -8.94 -7.56
C LEU A 35 11.09 -7.96 -8.61
N MET A 36 10.56 -7.97 -9.83
CA MET A 36 10.99 -7.05 -10.90
C MET A 36 10.76 -5.58 -10.52
N LEU A 37 9.60 -5.27 -9.93
CA LEU A 37 9.26 -3.91 -9.50
C LEU A 37 10.23 -3.40 -8.42
N PHE A 38 10.53 -4.22 -7.41
CA PHE A 38 11.47 -3.82 -6.37
C PHE A 38 12.92 -3.74 -6.88
N ARG A 39 13.35 -4.65 -7.75
CA ARG A 39 14.66 -4.54 -8.43
C ARG A 39 14.80 -3.20 -9.17
N PHE A 40 13.76 -2.78 -9.91
CA PHE A 40 13.76 -1.50 -10.60
C PHE A 40 13.83 -0.30 -9.63
N ILE A 41 13.00 -0.31 -8.58
CA ILE A 41 12.94 0.75 -7.56
C ILE A 41 14.29 0.94 -6.86
N TRP A 42 14.96 -0.16 -6.57
CA TRP A 42 16.26 -0.19 -5.90
C TRP A 42 17.46 -0.09 -6.84
N ASN A 43 17.26 0.11 -8.15
CA ASN A 43 18.35 0.15 -9.13
C ASN A 43 19.22 -1.10 -9.16
N SER A 44 18.62 -2.27 -8.97
CA SER A 44 19.33 -3.53 -8.80
C SER A 44 20.35 -3.54 -7.64
N LYS A 45 20.26 -2.57 -6.71
CA LYS A 45 21.01 -2.57 -5.46
C LYS A 45 20.25 -3.33 -4.37
N LEU A 46 20.93 -3.60 -3.27
CA LEU A 46 20.35 -4.27 -2.10
C LEU A 46 19.14 -3.49 -1.54
N GLU A 47 18.08 -4.23 -1.18
CA GLU A 47 16.90 -3.70 -0.50
C GLU A 47 17.24 -3.46 0.97
N LEU A 48 17.59 -2.21 1.31
CA LEU A 48 18.01 -1.87 2.67
C LEU A 48 16.83 -1.77 3.66
N ILE A 49 15.61 -1.60 3.14
CA ILE A 49 14.40 -1.36 3.92
C ILE A 49 13.34 -2.38 3.54
N LYS A 50 12.64 -2.88 4.54
CA LYS A 50 11.56 -3.85 4.40
C LYS A 50 10.41 -3.29 3.55
N ARG A 51 9.83 -4.16 2.71
CA ARG A 51 8.76 -3.80 1.78
C ARG A 51 7.49 -3.36 2.52
N GLU A 52 7.22 -3.98 3.68
CA GLU A 52 6.12 -3.68 4.59
C GLU A 52 6.16 -2.25 5.16
N THR A 53 7.36 -1.67 5.26
CA THR A 53 7.53 -0.28 5.70
C THR A 53 7.42 0.69 4.51
N LEU A 54 7.84 0.27 3.31
CA LEU A 54 7.70 1.07 2.09
C LEU A 54 6.24 1.29 1.68
N ILE A 55 5.36 0.31 1.93
CA ILE A 55 3.93 0.38 1.55
C ILE A 55 3.11 1.37 2.37
N LEU A 56 3.63 1.81 3.53
CA LEU A 56 2.93 2.74 4.40
C LEU A 56 2.74 4.10 3.72
N PRO A 57 1.65 4.83 4.04
CA PRO A 57 1.51 6.23 3.64
C PRO A 57 2.67 7.08 4.18
N TYR A 58 2.91 8.24 3.56
CA TYR A 58 3.91 9.18 4.05
C TYR A 58 3.65 9.60 5.49
N GLU A 59 2.38 9.80 5.86
CA GLU A 59 1.91 10.14 7.22
C GLU A 59 2.29 9.10 8.28
N ASN A 60 2.52 7.85 7.88
CA ASN A 60 2.90 6.74 8.76
C ASN A 60 4.36 6.31 8.52
N GLY A 61 5.18 7.16 7.92
CA GLY A 61 6.60 6.87 7.75
C GLY A 61 6.94 5.87 6.65
N GLY A 62 6.07 5.73 5.64
CA GLY A 62 6.37 4.96 4.43
C GLY A 62 6.67 5.84 3.22
N MET A 63 6.80 5.20 2.06
CA MET A 63 6.99 5.85 0.75
C MET A 63 5.75 5.78 -0.14
N ASN A 64 4.61 5.42 0.46
CA ASN A 64 3.34 5.21 -0.22
C ASN A 64 3.44 4.18 -1.35
N MET A 65 4.34 3.20 -1.25
CA MET A 65 4.43 2.12 -2.23
C MET A 65 3.16 1.25 -2.17
N PHE A 66 2.83 0.56 -3.25
CA PHE A 66 1.65 -0.32 -3.25
C PHE A 66 2.04 -1.73 -2.79
N HIS A 67 1.14 -2.37 -2.05
CA HIS A 67 1.18 -3.80 -1.84
C HIS A 67 0.44 -4.49 -2.99
N LEU A 68 1.19 -5.15 -3.88
CA LEU A 68 0.68 -5.72 -5.14
C LEU A 68 -0.53 -6.63 -4.90
N GLU A 69 -0.41 -7.57 -3.95
CA GLU A 69 -1.47 -8.54 -3.64
C GLU A 69 -2.74 -7.88 -3.09
N SER A 70 -2.61 -6.98 -2.12
CA SER A 70 -3.76 -6.23 -1.57
C SER A 70 -4.46 -5.40 -2.65
N ARG A 71 -3.71 -4.89 -3.62
CA ARG A 71 -4.28 -4.14 -4.74
C ARG A 71 -5.01 -5.03 -5.74
N LEU A 72 -4.49 -6.23 -6.03
CA LEU A 72 -5.18 -7.22 -6.86
C LEU A 72 -6.51 -7.67 -6.22
N LYS A 73 -6.49 -7.96 -4.91
CA LYS A 73 -7.71 -8.27 -4.14
C LYS A 73 -8.71 -7.11 -4.19
N THR A 74 -8.22 -5.88 -4.12
CA THR A 74 -9.06 -4.68 -4.25
C THR A 74 -9.74 -4.60 -5.62
N VAL A 75 -9.01 -4.80 -6.71
CA VAL A 75 -9.56 -4.76 -8.08
C VAL A 75 -10.63 -5.84 -8.27
N SER A 76 -10.34 -7.05 -7.80
CA SER A 76 -11.27 -8.18 -7.81
C SER A 76 -12.57 -7.87 -7.05
N LEU A 77 -12.46 -7.35 -5.82
CA LEU A 77 -13.64 -6.98 -5.03
C LEU A 77 -14.43 -5.83 -5.65
N GLN A 78 -13.77 -4.83 -6.23
CA GLN A 78 -14.43 -3.71 -6.90
C GLN A 78 -15.19 -4.18 -8.15
N THR A 79 -14.66 -5.16 -8.88
CA THR A 79 -15.34 -5.82 -10.00
C THR A 79 -16.61 -6.52 -9.52
N TYR A 80 -16.55 -7.26 -8.42
CA TYR A 80 -17.73 -7.85 -7.79
C TYR A 80 -18.79 -6.82 -7.42
N LEU A 81 -18.40 -5.73 -6.74
CA LEU A 81 -19.32 -4.66 -6.36
C LEU A 81 -19.94 -3.98 -7.60
N TYR A 82 -19.18 -3.86 -8.68
CA TYR A 82 -19.67 -3.29 -9.94
C TYR A 82 -20.68 -4.21 -10.62
N ILE A 83 -20.41 -5.51 -10.70
CA ILE A 83 -21.35 -6.53 -11.20
C ILE A 83 -22.63 -6.50 -10.36
N ARG A 84 -22.49 -6.49 -9.03
CA ARG A 84 -23.61 -6.43 -8.08
C ARG A 84 -24.53 -5.23 -8.32
N LYS A 85 -23.98 -4.06 -8.68
CA LYS A 85 -24.77 -2.87 -9.00
C LYS A 85 -25.45 -2.94 -10.37
N ASN A 86 -24.83 -3.62 -11.33
CA ASN A 86 -25.26 -3.64 -12.74
C ASN A 86 -25.83 -4.99 -13.19
N TYR A 87 -26.20 -5.86 -12.25
CA TYR A 87 -26.64 -7.24 -12.53
C TYR A 87 -27.85 -7.34 -13.48
N HIS A 88 -28.65 -6.28 -13.60
CA HIS A 88 -29.80 -6.25 -14.51
C HIS A 88 -29.40 -6.17 -15.99
N ARG A 89 -28.15 -5.81 -16.32
CA ARG A 89 -27.71 -5.66 -17.71
C ARG A 89 -27.30 -7.01 -18.30
N ASP A 90 -27.63 -7.21 -19.57
CA ASP A 90 -27.38 -8.47 -20.29
C ASP A 90 -25.89 -8.86 -20.34
N PHE A 91 -25.00 -7.87 -20.38
CA PHE A 91 -23.55 -8.09 -20.38
C PHE A 91 -23.05 -8.87 -19.15
N TYR A 92 -23.75 -8.80 -18.01
CA TYR A 92 -23.34 -9.47 -16.78
C TYR A 92 -23.99 -10.84 -16.56
N GLN A 93 -24.81 -11.34 -17.49
CA GLN A 93 -25.51 -12.62 -17.29
C GLN A 93 -24.54 -13.79 -17.13
N LEU A 94 -23.39 -13.76 -17.81
CA LEU A 94 -22.32 -14.72 -17.60
C LEU A 94 -21.72 -14.61 -16.20
N SER A 95 -21.46 -13.40 -15.71
CA SER A 95 -20.97 -13.20 -14.34
C SER A 95 -22.00 -13.65 -13.30
N ILE A 96 -23.29 -13.41 -13.54
CA ILE A 96 -24.38 -13.82 -12.67
C ILE A 96 -24.49 -15.34 -12.63
N LYS A 97 -24.33 -16.03 -13.76
CA LYS A 97 -24.29 -17.50 -13.81
C LYS A 97 -23.27 -18.05 -12.80
N TRP A 98 -22.06 -17.49 -12.76
CA TRP A 98 -20.99 -17.95 -11.88
C TRP A 98 -21.11 -17.43 -10.44
N LEU A 99 -21.69 -16.25 -10.23
CA LEU A 99 -21.76 -15.59 -8.92
C LEU A 99 -23.15 -15.67 -8.26
N LYS A 100 -24.11 -16.44 -8.81
CA LYS A 100 -25.52 -16.38 -8.40
C LYS A 100 -25.71 -16.52 -6.88
N PHE A 101 -25.05 -17.49 -6.25
CA PHE A 101 -25.18 -17.72 -4.81
C PHE A 101 -24.61 -16.57 -3.97
N ASN A 102 -23.54 -15.95 -4.44
CA ASN A 102 -22.93 -14.78 -3.83
C ASN A 102 -23.73 -13.49 -4.04
N LEU A 103 -24.73 -13.52 -4.92
CA LEU A 103 -25.63 -12.42 -5.27
C LEU A 103 -27.10 -12.69 -4.86
N ARG A 104 -27.35 -13.77 -4.12
CA ARG A 104 -28.70 -14.24 -3.76
C ARG A 104 -29.56 -13.19 -3.05
N ASP A 105 -28.91 -12.31 -2.30
CA ASP A 105 -29.53 -11.24 -1.53
C ASP A 105 -30.07 -10.09 -2.40
N LEU A 106 -29.75 -10.06 -3.70
CA LEU A 106 -30.33 -9.12 -4.65
C LEU A 106 -31.73 -9.51 -5.16
N GLY A 107 -32.22 -10.71 -4.85
CA GLY A 107 -33.52 -11.19 -5.36
C GLY A 107 -33.51 -11.39 -6.87
N LEU A 108 -32.53 -12.14 -7.39
CA LEU A 108 -32.39 -12.39 -8.83
C LEU A 108 -33.65 -13.08 -9.39
N LYS A 109 -34.20 -12.54 -10.50
CA LYS A 109 -35.31 -13.17 -11.21
C LYS A 109 -34.92 -14.57 -11.67
N ASN A 110 -35.84 -15.53 -11.53
CA ASN A 110 -35.65 -16.90 -11.98
C ASN A 110 -34.38 -17.57 -11.41
N PHE A 111 -33.99 -17.23 -10.17
CA PHE A 111 -32.77 -17.73 -9.52
C PHE A 111 -32.55 -19.25 -9.67
N ASN A 112 -33.62 -20.04 -9.53
CA ASN A 112 -33.57 -21.50 -9.64
C ASN A 112 -33.35 -21.99 -11.07
N LEU A 113 -33.72 -21.19 -12.08
CA LEU A 113 -33.52 -21.50 -13.50
C LEU A 113 -32.14 -21.05 -14.01
N ILE A 114 -31.44 -20.19 -13.26
CA ILE A 114 -30.07 -19.80 -13.64
C ILE A 114 -29.19 -21.05 -13.56
N PRO A 115 -28.57 -21.49 -14.68
CA PRO A 115 -27.81 -22.73 -14.70
C PRO A 115 -26.68 -22.65 -13.69
N TYR A 116 -26.59 -23.66 -12.81
CA TYR A 116 -25.43 -23.76 -11.93
C TYR A 116 -24.24 -24.24 -12.75
N GLY A 117 -23.12 -23.53 -12.65
CA GLY A 117 -21.89 -23.93 -13.32
C GLY A 117 -21.25 -25.21 -12.77
N GLY A 118 -21.78 -25.79 -11.69
CA GLY A 118 -21.09 -26.82 -10.90
C GLY A 118 -19.94 -26.23 -10.10
N ASP A 119 -19.40 -27.02 -9.15
CA ASP A 119 -18.11 -26.70 -8.50
C ASP A 119 -16.92 -26.97 -9.44
N ILE A 120 -17.15 -27.81 -10.46
CA ILE A 120 -16.16 -28.24 -11.46
C ILE A 120 -16.34 -27.34 -12.69
N GLY A 121 -15.50 -26.31 -12.82
CA GLY A 121 -15.46 -25.47 -14.04
C GLY A 121 -15.74 -23.98 -13.84
N ILE A 122 -15.82 -23.48 -12.60
CA ILE A 122 -15.83 -22.03 -12.36
C ILE A 122 -14.51 -21.44 -12.88
N PRO A 123 -14.53 -20.42 -13.77
CA PRO A 123 -13.29 -19.81 -14.23
C PRO A 123 -12.49 -19.22 -13.06
N GLU A 124 -11.16 -19.34 -13.12
CA GLU A 124 -10.24 -18.92 -12.05
C GLU A 124 -10.49 -17.48 -11.57
N THR A 125 -10.85 -16.57 -12.48
CA THR A 125 -11.20 -15.18 -12.17
C THR A 125 -12.38 -15.09 -11.21
N TYR A 126 -13.47 -15.83 -11.44
CA TYR A 126 -14.65 -15.79 -10.58
C TYR A 126 -14.40 -16.50 -9.25
N GLN A 127 -13.62 -17.57 -9.25
CA GLN A 127 -13.16 -18.21 -8.02
C GLN A 127 -12.38 -17.20 -7.15
N PHE A 128 -11.45 -16.45 -7.74
CA PHE A 128 -10.69 -15.42 -7.04
C PHE A 128 -11.57 -14.28 -6.51
N ILE A 129 -12.61 -13.90 -7.26
CA ILE A 129 -13.60 -12.92 -6.79
C ILE A 129 -14.30 -13.43 -5.54
N ILE A 130 -14.75 -14.69 -5.52
CA ILE A 130 -15.43 -15.31 -4.38
C ILE A 130 -14.48 -15.39 -3.17
N GLU A 131 -13.23 -15.79 -3.38
CA GLU A 131 -12.17 -15.80 -2.36
C GLU A 131 -12.00 -14.41 -1.73
N CYS A 132 -11.81 -13.37 -2.57
CA CYS A 132 -11.66 -12.00 -2.11
C CYS A 132 -12.90 -11.49 -1.36
N GLN A 133 -14.10 -11.88 -1.81
CA GLN A 133 -15.36 -11.53 -1.16
C GLN A 133 -15.43 -12.14 0.25
N ASN A 134 -15.09 -13.42 0.38
CA ASN A 134 -15.12 -14.13 1.65
C ASN A 134 -14.07 -13.60 2.62
N GLU A 135 -12.86 -13.32 2.14
CA GLU A 135 -11.83 -12.64 2.92
C GLU A 135 -12.34 -11.26 3.38
N PHE A 136 -12.99 -10.48 2.50
CA PHE A 136 -13.44 -9.14 2.86
C PHE A 136 -14.56 -9.12 3.91
N LYS A 137 -15.41 -10.15 3.94
CA LYS A 137 -16.45 -10.31 4.99
C LYS A 137 -15.87 -10.41 6.40
N ASN A 138 -14.62 -10.85 6.54
CA ASN A 138 -13.94 -10.88 7.84
C ASN A 138 -13.66 -9.46 8.37
N TYR A 139 -13.53 -8.46 7.49
CA TYR A 139 -13.35 -7.06 7.89
C TYR A 139 -14.69 -6.32 8.09
N ASP A 140 -15.69 -6.54 7.22
CA ASP A 140 -17.06 -6.02 7.41
C ASP A 140 -18.10 -6.99 6.84
N LYS A 141 -18.90 -7.61 7.72
CA LYS A 141 -19.97 -8.54 7.35
C LYS A 141 -21.08 -7.87 6.50
N LYS A 142 -21.31 -6.57 6.67
CA LYS A 142 -22.36 -5.80 5.98
C LYS A 142 -21.82 -5.03 4.76
N PHE A 143 -20.65 -5.41 4.23
CA PHE A 143 -20.04 -4.62 3.16
C PHE A 143 -20.87 -4.55 1.88
N CYS A 144 -21.67 -5.58 1.57
CA CYS A 144 -22.57 -5.59 0.40
C CYS A 144 -23.68 -4.53 0.46
N SER A 145 -23.97 -3.98 1.64
CA SER A 145 -24.98 -2.94 1.85
C SER A 145 -24.39 -1.52 1.85
N LYS A 146 -23.07 -1.38 1.78
CA LYS A 146 -22.36 -0.09 1.81
C LYS A 146 -21.60 0.14 0.51
N ASN A 147 -21.40 1.41 0.17
CA ASN A 147 -20.54 1.79 -0.95
C ASN A 147 -19.08 1.88 -0.48
N TYR A 148 -18.25 0.92 -0.91
CA TYR A 148 -16.80 0.93 -0.68
C TYR A 148 -16.05 1.48 -1.88
N THR A 149 -15.25 2.53 -1.65
CA THR A 149 -14.33 3.05 -2.66
C THR A 149 -13.09 2.15 -2.79
N SER A 150 -12.46 2.16 -3.98
CA SER A 150 -11.20 1.43 -4.22
C SER A 150 -10.10 1.80 -3.21
N LYS A 151 -10.03 3.07 -2.77
CA LYS A 151 -9.06 3.53 -1.77
C LYS A 151 -9.31 2.85 -0.41
N LYS A 152 -10.56 2.89 0.09
CA LYS A 152 -10.92 2.32 1.39
C LYS A 152 -10.79 0.80 1.41
N THR A 153 -11.20 0.13 0.33
CA THR A 153 -11.00 -1.32 0.18
C THR A 153 -9.52 -1.70 0.25
N TYR A 154 -8.67 -0.94 -0.46
CA TYR A 154 -7.23 -1.18 -0.47
C TYR A 154 -6.58 -0.98 0.91
N GLU A 155 -6.95 0.07 1.63
CA GLU A 155 -6.46 0.33 2.99
C GLU A 155 -6.77 -0.85 3.92
N LEU A 156 -7.98 -1.42 3.84
CA LEU A 156 -8.36 -2.59 4.65
C LEU A 156 -7.55 -3.84 4.30
N PHE A 157 -7.38 -4.15 3.00
CA PHE A 157 -6.57 -5.29 2.57
C PHE A 157 -5.07 -5.10 2.82
N ARG A 158 -4.57 -3.86 2.89
CA ARG A 158 -3.16 -3.56 3.12
C ARG A 158 -2.80 -3.64 4.61
N LYS A 159 -3.70 -3.23 5.50
CA LYS A 159 -3.47 -3.09 6.95
C LYS A 159 -2.76 -4.28 7.62
N PRO A 160 -3.05 -5.56 7.31
CA PRO A 160 -2.35 -6.70 7.93
C PRO A 160 -0.85 -6.76 7.63
N TYR A 161 -0.40 -6.16 6.53
CA TYR A 161 0.98 -6.19 6.07
C TYR A 161 1.78 -4.95 6.50
N GLU A 162 1.13 -3.97 7.10
CA GLU A 162 1.78 -2.71 7.47
C GLU A 162 2.72 -2.90 8.66
N LYS A 163 3.99 -2.53 8.48
CA LYS A 163 4.99 -2.56 9.56
C LYS A 163 5.64 -1.20 9.75
N LYS A 164 5.25 -0.55 10.85
CA LYS A 164 5.80 0.72 11.30
C LYS A 164 7.26 0.58 11.76
N SER A 165 7.94 1.71 11.86
CA SER A 165 9.32 1.77 12.36
C SER A 165 9.35 1.41 13.85
N LYS A 166 10.38 0.67 14.26
CA LYS A 166 10.63 0.32 15.67
C LYS A 166 10.75 1.56 16.57
N ARG A 167 11.16 2.70 16.00
CA ARG A 167 11.33 3.96 16.72
C ARG A 167 10.02 4.50 17.30
N GLU A 168 8.88 4.22 16.66
CA GLU A 168 7.57 4.61 17.21
C GLU A 168 7.30 3.96 18.57
N ASP A 169 7.78 2.73 18.76
CA ASP A 169 7.63 2.00 20.02
C ASP A 169 8.57 2.56 21.11
N GLU A 170 9.76 3.03 20.73
CA GLU A 170 10.78 3.60 21.61
C GLU A 170 10.39 4.99 22.14
N TYR A 171 9.80 5.86 21.31
CA TYR A 171 9.42 7.22 21.70
C TYR A 171 7.91 7.49 21.54
N LYS A 172 7.13 7.03 22.52
CA LYS A 172 5.65 7.14 22.51
C LYS A 172 5.09 8.56 22.72
N LYS A 173 5.89 9.48 23.27
CA LYS A 173 5.44 10.85 23.62
C LYS A 173 5.53 11.85 22.45
N ILE A 174 6.03 11.43 21.29
CA ILE A 174 6.27 12.31 20.13
C ILE A 174 5.10 12.20 19.15
N ASN A 175 4.73 13.33 18.52
CA ASN A 175 3.81 13.31 17.39
C ASN A 175 4.53 12.83 16.11
N TRP A 176 4.43 11.53 15.84
CA TRP A 176 5.11 10.89 14.71
C TRP A 176 4.63 11.36 13.35
N THR A 177 3.35 11.72 13.22
CA THR A 177 2.80 12.24 11.96
C THR A 177 3.54 13.51 11.52
N ASP A 178 3.84 14.41 12.47
CA ASP A 178 4.58 15.64 12.18
C ASP A 178 6.02 15.35 11.77
N VAL A 179 6.67 14.40 12.44
CA VAL A 179 8.04 13.96 12.11
C VAL A 179 8.08 13.40 10.68
N TYR A 180 7.13 12.55 10.33
CA TYR A 180 7.06 11.94 9.00
C TYR A 180 6.72 12.94 7.89
N ASN A 181 5.84 13.90 8.17
CA ASN A 181 5.53 14.98 7.23
C ASN A 181 6.78 15.82 6.93
N LYS A 182 7.63 16.07 7.93
CA LYS A 182 8.90 16.79 7.75
C LYS A 182 9.94 16.01 6.95
N ILE A 183 10.10 14.72 7.25
CA ILE A 183 11.01 13.84 6.49
C ILE A 183 10.61 13.81 5.00
N ASN A 184 9.30 13.91 4.73
CA ASN A 184 8.72 13.84 3.39
C ASN A 184 8.34 15.20 2.80
N ASP A 185 8.84 16.30 3.36
CA ASP A 185 8.54 17.65 2.86
C ASP A 185 8.88 17.75 1.37
N ARG A 186 7.98 18.38 0.61
CA ARG A 186 8.12 18.58 -0.83
C ARG A 186 9.14 19.67 -1.18
N SER A 187 9.50 20.53 -0.23
CA SER A 187 10.60 21.50 -0.38
C SER A 187 11.97 20.81 -0.54
N LEU A 188 12.10 19.57 -0.04
CA LEU A 188 13.33 18.79 -0.12
C LEU A 188 13.44 18.06 -1.46
N ASP A 189 14.66 18.04 -2.01
CA ASP A 189 14.98 17.24 -3.19
C ASP A 189 14.65 15.75 -2.99
N SER A 190 14.32 15.06 -4.10
CA SER A 190 13.94 13.65 -4.08
C SER A 190 15.03 12.76 -3.47
N ASN A 191 16.31 13.09 -3.70
CA ASN A 191 17.43 12.34 -3.13
C ASN A 191 17.59 12.60 -1.63
N LEU A 192 17.38 13.85 -1.18
CA LEU A 192 17.42 14.20 0.24
C LEU A 192 16.32 13.49 1.02
N ARG A 193 15.10 13.44 0.48
CA ARG A 193 13.99 12.69 1.10
C ARG A 193 14.28 11.20 1.22
N VAL A 194 14.87 10.60 0.18
CA VAL A 194 15.29 9.20 0.20
C VAL A 194 16.41 8.98 1.22
N LEU A 195 17.36 9.90 1.30
CA LEU A 195 18.45 9.84 2.27
C LEU A 195 17.89 9.93 3.70
N ASN A 196 17.05 10.92 3.99
CA ASN A 196 16.39 11.08 5.29
C ASN A 196 15.58 9.84 5.67
N TYR A 197 14.85 9.26 4.72
CA TYR A 197 14.11 8.01 4.94
C TYR A 197 15.02 6.83 5.31
N LYS A 198 16.17 6.68 4.64
CA LYS A 198 17.14 5.63 4.93
C LYS A 198 17.85 5.85 6.25
N ILE A 199 18.24 7.09 6.55
CA ILE A 199 18.80 7.47 7.84
C ILE A 199 17.78 7.15 8.91
N PHE A 200 16.52 7.57 8.76
CA PHE A 200 15.48 7.32 9.75
C PHE A 200 15.29 5.83 10.06
N ASN A 201 15.23 4.99 9.02
CA ASN A 201 15.03 3.53 9.15
C ASN A 201 16.29 2.72 9.49
N GLU A 202 17.40 3.36 9.86
CA GLU A 202 18.67 2.65 10.21
C GLU A 202 19.21 1.80 9.07
N ALA A 203 18.85 2.14 7.85
CA ALA A 203 19.14 1.35 6.67
C ALA A 203 20.55 1.58 6.11
N LEU A 204 21.24 2.62 6.59
CA LEU A 204 22.61 2.95 6.20
C LEU A 204 23.57 2.44 7.27
N ASN A 205 24.56 1.67 6.83
CA ASN A 205 25.74 1.33 7.61
C ASN A 205 26.62 2.59 7.73
N LEU A 206 26.18 3.55 8.54
CA LEU A 206 27.01 4.66 8.96
C LEU A 206 28.08 4.09 9.89
N ASN A 207 29.35 4.49 9.72
CA ASN A 207 30.41 4.18 10.68
C ASN A 207 29.91 4.42 12.12
N ILE A 208 30.30 3.61 13.10
CA ILE A 208 29.81 3.70 14.50
C ILE A 208 29.92 5.13 15.08
N LYS A 209 30.91 5.92 14.60
CA LYS A 209 31.04 7.36 14.91
C LYS A 209 29.93 8.21 14.29
N LEU A 210 29.57 7.99 13.01
CA LEU A 210 28.50 8.68 12.27
C LEU A 210 27.09 8.22 12.63
N SER A 211 26.92 6.97 13.10
CA SER A 211 25.62 6.42 13.46
C SER A 211 25.01 7.08 14.70
N LYS A 212 25.88 7.58 15.61
CA LYS A 212 25.49 8.32 16.81
C LYS A 212 25.66 9.84 16.65
N LYS A 213 26.71 10.29 15.96
CA LYS A 213 27.05 11.71 15.78
C LYS A 213 27.23 12.02 14.30
N LEU A 214 26.22 12.64 13.70
CA LEU A 214 26.24 13.11 12.31
C LEU A 214 27.18 14.32 12.12
N GLY A 215 27.39 15.11 13.18
CA GLY A 215 28.21 16.31 13.17
C GLY A 215 28.53 16.84 14.58
N GLU A 216 29.55 17.69 14.68
CA GLU A 216 29.98 18.27 15.97
C GLU A 216 28.99 19.27 16.56
N LYS A 217 28.37 20.06 15.69
CA LYS A 217 27.28 20.97 16.01
C LYS A 217 26.19 20.75 14.99
N CYS A 218 24.95 20.76 15.44
CA CYS A 218 23.81 20.72 14.54
C CYS A 218 23.75 21.96 13.68
N VAL A 219 23.63 21.77 12.37
CA VAL A 219 23.46 22.85 11.38
C VAL A 219 22.29 23.79 11.71
N PHE A 220 21.30 23.34 12.48
CA PHE A 220 20.09 24.12 12.76
C PHE A 220 20.08 24.85 14.12
N CYS A 221 20.70 24.29 15.16
CA CYS A 221 20.71 24.93 16.49
C CYS A 221 22.08 25.41 16.93
N GLU A 222 23.16 24.97 16.27
CA GLU A 222 24.57 25.29 16.54
C GLU A 222 25.08 25.05 17.98
N THR A 223 24.21 24.56 18.85
CA THR A 223 24.41 24.48 20.31
C THR A 223 24.62 23.05 20.79
N HIS A 224 23.99 22.08 20.14
CA HIS A 224 24.07 20.66 20.51
C HIS A 224 24.72 19.86 19.39
N THR A 225 25.34 18.73 19.74
CA THR A 225 25.90 17.79 18.78
C THR A 225 24.83 17.28 17.83
N GLU A 226 25.14 17.18 16.53
CA GLU A 226 24.17 16.69 15.56
C GLU A 226 24.06 15.18 15.69
N THR A 227 22.97 14.71 16.28
CA THR A 227 22.63 13.29 16.36
C THR A 227 21.35 13.05 15.57
N ARG A 228 21.06 11.80 15.22
CA ARG A 228 19.85 11.46 14.47
C ARG A 228 18.58 11.86 15.22
N ASP A 229 18.56 11.65 16.53
CA ASP A 229 17.40 12.00 17.36
C ASP A 229 17.31 13.52 17.55
N HIS A 230 18.46 14.20 17.63
CA HIS A 230 18.47 15.66 17.62
C HIS A 230 17.93 16.23 16.31
N LEU A 231 18.31 15.66 15.16
CA LEU A 231 17.87 16.09 13.83
C LEU A 231 16.37 15.83 13.56
N PHE A 232 15.87 14.64 13.93
CA PHE A 232 14.52 14.22 13.55
C PHE A 232 13.48 14.24 14.69
N LEU A 233 13.89 14.18 15.96
CA LEU A 233 12.98 13.99 17.12
C LEU A 233 12.95 15.18 18.10
N ASN A 234 13.88 16.14 18.01
CA ASN A 234 13.93 17.25 18.98
C ASN A 234 12.96 18.40 18.65
N VAL A 235 11.98 18.61 19.54
CA VAL A 235 10.90 19.60 19.44
C VAL A 235 11.40 21.05 19.27
N TYR A 236 12.57 21.39 19.82
CA TYR A 236 13.13 22.74 19.72
C TYR A 236 13.59 23.08 18.28
N LEU A 237 14.13 22.09 17.55
CA LEU A 237 14.47 22.22 16.13
C LEU A 237 13.24 22.15 15.23
N LEU A 238 12.22 21.35 15.61
CA LEU A 238 10.94 21.36 14.91
C LEU A 238 10.34 22.77 14.81
N LYS A 239 10.49 23.61 15.85
CA LYS A 239 10.01 25.01 15.85
C LYS A 239 10.92 25.98 15.10
N LYS A 240 12.25 25.79 15.11
CA LYS A 240 13.21 26.68 14.43
C LYS A 240 13.26 26.45 12.92
N CYS A 241 13.18 25.20 12.44
CA CYS A 241 13.10 24.91 11.01
C CYS A 241 11.82 25.45 10.34
N LEU A 242 10.74 25.67 11.11
CA LEU A 242 9.46 26.20 10.63
C LEU A 242 9.42 27.73 10.50
N LYS A 243 10.44 28.45 11.00
CA LYS A 243 10.50 29.92 10.87
C LYS A 243 11.33 30.39 9.68
N LEU A 244 12.00 29.47 8.97
CA LEU A 244 12.95 29.78 7.89
C LEU A 244 12.65 29.03 6.58
N LEU A 245 11.53 28.29 6.52
CA LEU A 245 10.89 27.77 5.31
C LEU A 245 9.53 28.44 5.16
#